data_AF-A0A1G1GUP9-F1
#
_entry.id   AF-A0A1G1GUP9-F1
#
_cell.length_a   1.000
_cell.length_b   1.000
_cell.length_c   1.000
_cell.angle_alpha   90.00
_cell.angle_beta   90.00
_cell.angle_gamma   90.00
#
_symmetry.space_group_name_H-M   'P 1'
#
loop_
_entity.id
_entity.type
_entity.pdbx_description
1 polymer ?
#
loop_
_entity_poly.entity_id
_entity_poly.type
_entity_poly.pdbx_seq_one_letter_code
_entity_poly.pdbx_strand_id
1 'polypeptide(L)'
;MPAPLALLTPSIDGVVTDFFEWRGAGRITTQPPLGAMWKAEGVLADIQFGWNLDHLYLRLDPDKQSQVRQVELTVELQLQTPEQLYRLAFSLMPPGPDQFLLSQRLSGGSWQEIGPYASISHRDIVELALPFKDVQLTAGQEFRMTILVREHRLEVARYPQHKPATFLVPGPEFEADLWRV
;
A
#
# COMPACT_ATOMS: atom_id res chain seq x y z
N MET A 1 -8.59 10.77 6.23
CA MET A 1 -7.47 10.51 5.29
C MET A 1 -7.93 10.96 3.92
N PRO A 2 -7.17 11.80 3.21
CA PRO A 2 -7.56 12.23 1.87
C PRO A 2 -7.50 11.03 0.92
N ALA A 3 -8.56 10.84 0.13
CA ALA A 3 -8.56 9.93 -1.01
C ALA A 3 -7.82 10.58 -2.20
N PRO A 4 -7.36 9.78 -3.18
CA PRO A 4 -6.81 10.28 -4.44
C PRO A 4 -7.79 11.22 -5.16
N LEU A 5 -7.23 12.25 -5.80
CA LEU A 5 -7.93 13.32 -6.51
C LEU A 5 -7.60 13.35 -8.01
N ALA A 6 -6.86 12.36 -8.51
CA ALA A 6 -6.52 12.18 -9.91
C ALA A 6 -6.18 10.72 -10.17
N LEU A 7 -6.31 10.27 -11.43
CA LEU A 7 -5.72 8.99 -11.82
C LEU A 7 -4.20 9.13 -11.87
N LEU A 8 -3.48 8.15 -11.33
CA LEU A 8 -2.01 8.17 -11.28
C LEU A 8 -1.41 7.15 -12.24
N THR A 9 -0.25 7.48 -12.80
CA THR A 9 0.56 6.56 -13.61
C THR A 9 2.05 6.71 -13.25
N PRO A 10 2.43 6.48 -11.97
CA PRO A 10 3.81 6.67 -11.53
C PRO A 10 4.73 5.63 -12.17
N SER A 11 5.97 6.02 -12.43
CA SER A 11 7.04 5.06 -12.70
C SER A 11 7.37 4.31 -11.41
N ILE A 12 7.48 2.98 -11.46
CA ILE A 12 7.83 2.16 -10.29
C ILE A 12 9.34 1.94 -10.29
N ASP A 13 10.10 2.95 -9.89
CA ASP A 13 11.57 2.92 -9.93
C ASP A 13 12.23 3.15 -8.56
N GLY A 14 11.43 3.45 -7.53
CA GLY A 14 11.86 3.61 -6.15
C GLY A 14 12.57 4.94 -5.88
N VAL A 15 12.56 5.89 -6.83
CA VAL A 15 13.27 7.17 -6.71
C VAL A 15 12.26 8.33 -6.71
N VAL A 16 12.52 9.36 -5.90
CA VAL A 16 11.73 10.59 -5.94
C VAL A 16 12.28 11.50 -7.06
N THR A 17 12.06 11.11 -8.32
CA THR A 17 12.58 11.86 -9.49
C THR A 17 11.69 13.01 -9.92
N ASP A 18 10.37 12.85 -9.86
CA ASP A 18 9.42 13.85 -10.30
C ASP A 18 8.41 14.16 -9.18
N PHE A 19 8.32 15.45 -8.83
CA PHE A 19 7.36 15.94 -7.85
C PHE A 19 5.90 15.70 -8.28
N PHE A 20 5.64 15.52 -9.58
CA PHE A 20 4.29 15.41 -10.13
C PHE A 20 3.74 13.98 -10.20
N GLU A 21 4.57 12.92 -10.18
CA GLU A 21 4.11 11.53 -10.36
C GLU A 21 3.08 11.09 -9.30
N TRP A 22 3.23 11.60 -8.08
CA TRP A 22 2.33 11.33 -6.95
C TRP A 22 1.38 12.50 -6.65
N ARG A 23 1.30 13.50 -7.54
CA ARG A 23 0.40 14.64 -7.34
C ARG A 23 -1.05 14.19 -7.43
N GLY A 24 -1.82 14.49 -6.39
CA GLY A 24 -3.20 14.04 -6.28
C GLY A 24 -3.33 12.65 -5.65
N ALA A 25 -2.24 12.04 -5.18
CA ALA A 25 -2.30 10.83 -4.38
C ALA A 25 -3.05 11.03 -3.05
N GLY A 26 -3.71 9.97 -2.60
CA GLY A 26 -4.20 9.85 -1.24
C GLY A 26 -3.04 9.63 -0.26
N ARG A 27 -3.28 9.91 1.02
CA ARG A 27 -2.28 9.76 2.09
C ARG A 27 -2.84 9.05 3.31
N ILE A 28 -2.06 8.14 3.89
CA ILE A 28 -2.34 7.53 5.19
C ILE A 28 -1.44 8.17 6.24
N THR A 29 -2.05 8.68 7.31
CA THR A 29 -1.30 9.30 8.41
C THR A 29 -0.45 8.26 9.14
N THR A 30 0.86 8.52 9.19
CA THR A 30 1.86 7.66 9.85
C THR A 30 2.11 8.06 11.30
N GLN A 31 2.02 9.35 11.63
CA GLN A 31 2.27 9.89 12.96
C GLN A 31 1.00 9.95 13.83
N PRO A 32 1.07 9.60 15.12
CA PRO A 32 -0.02 9.87 16.05
C PRO A 32 -0.21 11.38 16.26
N PRO A 33 -1.39 11.83 16.73
CA PRO A 33 -1.57 13.20 17.20
C PRO A 33 -0.51 13.55 18.27
N LEU A 34 -0.04 14.80 18.26
CA LEU A 34 0.96 15.31 19.21
C LEU A 34 0.61 14.93 20.66
N GLY A 35 1.59 14.42 21.41
CA GLY A 35 1.49 14.14 22.85
C GLY A 35 1.27 12.68 23.24
N ALA A 36 1.29 11.75 22.28
CA ALA A 36 1.05 10.35 22.56
C ALA A 36 2.33 9.52 22.37
N MET A 37 2.81 8.89 23.45
CA MET A 37 4.00 8.03 23.47
C MET A 37 3.61 6.63 22.96
N TRP A 38 3.92 6.30 21.69
CA TRP A 38 3.51 5.02 21.09
C TRP A 38 4.71 4.21 20.60
N LYS A 39 4.58 2.86 20.70
CA LYS A 39 5.59 1.85 20.33
C LYS A 39 6.01 1.79 18.85
N ALA A 40 5.31 2.50 17.97
CA ALA A 40 5.49 2.44 16.51
C ALA A 40 6.20 3.67 15.93
N GLU A 41 6.91 4.45 16.75
CA GLU A 41 7.71 5.59 16.27
C GLU A 41 8.62 5.15 15.11
N GLY A 42 8.38 5.73 13.93
CA GLY A 42 9.37 5.82 12.86
C GLY A 42 9.68 4.55 12.09
N VAL A 43 8.70 3.75 11.66
CA VAL A 43 8.95 2.76 10.60
C VAL A 43 8.78 3.38 9.22
N LEU A 44 7.62 3.99 8.98
CA LEU A 44 7.30 4.70 7.74
C LEU A 44 7.07 6.18 8.06
N ALA A 45 7.77 7.05 7.34
CA ALA A 45 7.64 8.50 7.45
C ALA A 45 6.40 9.01 6.70
N ASP A 46 6.14 8.50 5.50
CA ASP A 46 4.98 8.83 4.67
C ASP A 46 4.42 7.59 3.99
N ILE A 47 3.11 7.61 3.72
CA ILE A 47 2.41 6.58 2.97
C ILE A 47 1.48 7.27 1.98
N GLN A 48 1.78 7.09 0.70
CA GLN A 48 0.98 7.61 -0.41
C GLN A 48 0.38 6.45 -1.19
N PHE A 49 -0.82 6.64 -1.70
CA PHE A 49 -1.49 5.66 -2.54
C PHE A 49 -2.32 6.33 -3.61
N GLY A 50 -2.56 5.64 -4.71
CA GLY A 50 -3.45 6.09 -5.75
C GLY A 50 -3.71 4.98 -6.75
N TRP A 51 -4.30 5.33 -7.88
CA TRP A 51 -4.78 4.32 -8.82
C TRP A 51 -4.96 4.91 -10.21
N ASN A 52 -4.87 4.06 -11.22
CA ASN A 52 -5.55 4.30 -12.49
C ASN A 52 -6.74 3.33 -12.59
N LEU A 53 -7.25 3.09 -13.80
CA LEU A 53 -8.37 2.16 -14.00
C LEU A 53 -7.97 0.68 -13.88
N ASP A 54 -6.68 0.37 -13.89
CA ASP A 54 -6.17 -1.00 -13.96
C ASP A 54 -5.33 -1.41 -12.74
N HIS A 55 -4.77 -0.45 -11.99
CA HIS A 55 -3.79 -0.68 -10.93
C HIS A 55 -4.06 0.16 -9.69
N LEU A 56 -3.81 -0.45 -8.53
CA LEU A 56 -3.52 0.25 -7.27
C LEU A 56 -2.02 0.51 -7.19
N TYR A 57 -1.65 1.74 -6.86
CA TYR A 57 -0.28 2.15 -6.60
C TYR A 57 -0.09 2.45 -5.12
N LEU A 58 1.04 2.04 -4.56
CA LEU A 58 1.43 2.33 -3.18
C LEU A 58 2.87 2.82 -3.17
N ARG A 59 3.11 3.92 -2.45
CA ARG A 59 4.42 4.45 -2.10
C ARG A 59 4.56 4.46 -0.58
N LEU A 60 5.65 3.86 -0.12
CA LEU A 60 6.04 3.85 1.28
C LEU A 60 7.40 4.53 1.40
N ASP A 61 7.49 5.50 2.29
CA ASP A 61 8.75 6.19 2.59
C ASP A 61 9.27 5.62 3.93
N PRO A 62 10.28 4.73 3.94
CA PRO A 62 10.86 4.25 5.19
C PRO A 62 11.47 5.39 5.99
N ASP A 63 11.31 5.38 7.31
CA ASP A 63 11.94 6.37 8.16
C ASP A 63 13.45 6.07 8.29
N LYS A 64 14.28 7.04 7.92
CA LYS A 64 15.74 6.93 7.96
C LYS A 64 16.27 6.66 9.37
N GLN A 65 15.54 7.04 10.42
CA GLN A 65 15.97 6.83 11.81
C GLN A 65 15.87 5.37 12.26
N SER A 66 15.11 4.52 11.56
CA SER A 66 14.94 3.10 11.90
C SER A 66 15.75 2.14 11.02
N GLN A 67 16.66 2.65 10.19
CA GLN A 67 17.34 1.89 9.12
C GLN A 67 17.95 0.54 9.56
N VAL A 68 18.54 0.46 10.75
CA VAL A 68 19.14 -0.80 11.26
C VAL A 68 18.08 -1.88 11.52
N ARG A 69 16.88 -1.49 11.96
CA ARG A 69 15.78 -2.44 12.23
C ARG A 69 15.11 -2.91 10.94
N GLN A 70 15.22 -2.16 9.85
CA GLN A 70 14.49 -2.42 8.60
C GLN A 70 14.89 -3.72 7.89
N VAL A 71 16.09 -4.25 8.15
CA VAL A 71 16.58 -5.50 7.56
C VAL A 71 15.66 -6.69 7.86
N GLU A 72 15.04 -6.71 9.04
CA GLU A 72 14.19 -7.81 9.49
C GLU A 72 12.69 -7.52 9.31
N LEU A 73 12.34 -6.36 8.75
CA LEU A 73 10.96 -5.94 8.59
C LEU A 73 10.35 -6.46 7.30
N THR A 74 9.15 -7.01 7.42
CA THR A 74 8.27 -7.31 6.29
C THR A 74 7.08 -6.38 6.30
N VAL A 75 6.67 -5.96 5.11
CA VAL A 75 5.44 -5.22 4.89
C VAL A 75 4.40 -6.17 4.35
N GLU A 76 3.18 -6.05 4.89
CA GLU A 76 2.01 -6.79 4.47
C GLU A 76 0.89 -5.80 4.14
N LEU A 77 0.47 -5.72 2.87
CA LEU A 77 -0.72 -4.99 2.48
C LEU A 77 -1.89 -5.98 2.36
N GLN A 78 -2.91 -5.74 3.18
CA GLN A 78 -4.17 -6.48 3.17
C GLN A 78 -5.23 -5.68 2.41
N LEU A 79 -5.84 -6.32 1.42
CA LEU A 79 -6.97 -5.78 0.66
C LEU A 79 -8.18 -6.68 0.87
N GLN A 80 -9.22 -6.10 1.45
CA GLN A 80 -10.46 -6.81 1.77
C GLN A 80 -11.60 -6.26 0.92
N THR A 81 -12.23 -7.13 0.16
CA THR A 81 -13.54 -6.92 -0.46
C THR A 81 -14.62 -7.58 0.40
N PRO A 82 -15.92 -7.38 0.11
CA PRO A 82 -16.97 -8.10 0.84
C PRO A 82 -16.83 -9.63 0.72
N GLU A 83 -16.31 -10.13 -0.40
CA GLU A 83 -16.23 -11.54 -0.72
C GLU A 83 -14.86 -12.17 -0.42
N GLN A 84 -13.78 -11.39 -0.48
CA GLN A 84 -12.42 -11.92 -0.54
C GLN A 84 -11.43 -11.12 0.30
N LEU A 85 -10.36 -11.78 0.73
CA LEU A 85 -9.24 -11.15 1.41
C LEU A 85 -7.96 -11.52 0.69
N TYR A 86 -7.23 -10.50 0.27
CA TYR A 86 -5.94 -10.59 -0.37
C TYR A 86 -4.85 -10.06 0.54
N ARG A 87 -3.66 -10.61 0.35
CA ARG A 87 -2.44 -10.18 1.03
C ARG A 87 -1.31 -10.16 0.03
N LEU A 88 -0.64 -9.03 -0.09
CA LEU A 88 0.71 -9.00 -0.65
C LEU A 88 1.72 -8.79 0.47
N ALA A 89 2.88 -9.44 0.35
CA ALA A 89 3.95 -9.33 1.32
C ALA A 89 5.32 -9.20 0.65
N PHE A 90 6.18 -8.35 1.21
CA PHE A 90 7.57 -8.16 0.77
C PHE A 90 8.46 -7.77 1.96
N SER A 91 9.77 -7.90 1.79
CA SER A 91 10.75 -7.43 2.79
C SER A 91 11.07 -5.97 2.53
N LEU A 92 11.12 -5.13 3.57
CA LEU A 92 11.39 -3.71 3.41
C LEU A 92 12.82 -3.44 2.89
N MET A 93 13.75 -4.34 3.22
CA MET A 93 15.07 -4.44 2.60
C MET A 93 15.24 -5.85 2.00
N PRO A 94 14.91 -6.05 0.70
CA PRO A 94 14.99 -7.37 0.10
C PRO A 94 16.46 -7.82 -0.07
N PRO A 95 16.80 -9.08 0.25
CA PRO A 95 18.13 -9.64 0.01
C PRO A 95 18.35 -10.10 -1.45
N GLY A 96 17.35 -9.95 -2.32
CA GLY A 96 17.31 -10.48 -3.68
C GLY A 96 16.55 -9.54 -4.64
N PRO A 97 16.03 -10.04 -5.77
CA PRO A 97 15.32 -9.19 -6.71
C PRO A 97 14.08 -8.56 -6.06
N ASP A 98 13.74 -7.35 -6.49
CA ASP A 98 12.54 -6.66 -6.05
C ASP A 98 11.30 -7.43 -6.47
N GLN A 99 10.59 -7.97 -5.47
CA GLN A 99 9.32 -8.66 -5.69
C GLN A 99 8.44 -8.62 -4.44
N PHE A 100 7.12 -8.69 -4.64
CA PHE A 100 6.17 -9.04 -3.59
C PHE A 100 5.45 -10.35 -3.95
N LEU A 101 5.04 -11.09 -2.92
CA LEU A 101 4.24 -12.30 -3.06
C LEU A 101 2.77 -11.95 -2.83
N LEU A 102 1.92 -12.16 -3.85
CA LEU A 102 0.48 -12.02 -3.72
C LEU A 102 -0.17 -13.35 -3.32
N SER A 103 -1.08 -13.30 -2.37
CA SER A 103 -1.86 -14.45 -1.88
C SER A 103 -3.32 -14.07 -1.68
N GLN A 104 -4.21 -15.06 -1.77
CA GLN A 104 -5.62 -14.94 -1.47
C GLN A 104 -5.99 -15.88 -0.32
N ARG A 105 -6.92 -15.43 0.53
CA ARG A 105 -7.48 -16.27 1.58
C ARG A 105 -8.64 -17.08 1.03
N LEU A 106 -8.54 -18.41 1.15
CA LEU A 106 -9.60 -19.35 0.77
C LEU A 106 -10.69 -19.40 1.83
N SER A 107 -11.87 -19.90 1.46
CA SER A 107 -13.03 -20.05 2.37
C SER A 107 -12.72 -20.91 3.62
N GLY A 108 -11.80 -21.87 3.50
CA GLY A 108 -11.30 -22.68 4.61
C GLY A 108 -10.33 -21.96 5.55
N GLY A 109 -10.05 -20.67 5.31
CA GLY A 109 -9.17 -19.82 6.13
C GLY A 109 -7.68 -19.92 5.79
N SER A 110 -7.27 -20.89 4.98
CA SER A 110 -5.89 -21.02 4.48
C SER A 110 -5.55 -19.95 3.44
N TRP A 111 -4.25 -19.67 3.29
CA TRP A 111 -3.74 -18.79 2.24
C TRP A 111 -3.26 -19.62 1.05
N GLN A 112 -3.63 -19.19 -0.15
CA GLN A 112 -3.14 -19.71 -1.41
C GLN A 112 -2.29 -18.63 -2.10
N GLU A 113 -1.11 -18.99 -2.57
CA GLU A 113 -0.27 -18.09 -3.36
C GLU A 113 -0.85 -17.92 -4.76
N ILE A 114 -0.95 -16.67 -5.22
CA ILE A 114 -1.26 -16.32 -6.60
C ILE A 114 0.05 -16.27 -7.41
N GLY A 115 1.09 -15.65 -6.86
CA GLY A 115 2.42 -15.64 -7.45
C GLY A 115 3.28 -14.44 -7.01
N PRO A 116 4.57 -14.45 -7.39
CA PRO A 116 5.45 -13.31 -7.23
C PRO A 116 5.20 -12.26 -8.32
N TYR A 117 5.34 -10.98 -7.95
CA TYR A 117 5.21 -9.83 -8.84
C TYR A 117 6.45 -8.96 -8.73
N ALA A 118 7.03 -8.62 -9.89
CA ALA A 118 8.18 -7.72 -9.99
C ALA A 118 7.78 -6.25 -10.18
N SER A 119 6.49 -5.92 -10.05
CA SER A 119 5.97 -4.55 -10.12
C SER A 119 6.15 -3.80 -8.81
N ILE A 120 7.39 -3.81 -8.30
CA ILE A 120 7.83 -3.14 -7.08
C ILE A 120 9.29 -2.71 -7.25
N SER A 121 9.67 -1.60 -6.63
CA SER A 121 11.07 -1.18 -6.55
C SER A 121 11.42 -0.67 -5.16
N HIS A 122 12.61 -1.04 -4.67
CA HIS A 122 13.17 -0.59 -3.40
C HIS A 122 14.45 0.22 -3.67
N ARG A 123 14.36 1.56 -3.55
CA ARG A 123 15.54 2.43 -3.57
C ARG A 123 15.49 3.46 -2.45
N ASP A 124 15.22 4.72 -2.77
CA ASP A 124 15.04 5.78 -1.78
C ASP A 124 13.69 5.64 -1.06
N ILE A 125 12.71 5.16 -1.81
CA ILE A 125 11.36 4.80 -1.36
C ILE A 125 11.03 3.40 -1.86
N VAL A 126 9.93 2.84 -1.32
CA VAL A 126 9.33 1.62 -1.88
C VAL A 126 8.10 2.02 -2.67
N GLU A 127 8.06 1.63 -3.94
CA GLU A 127 6.92 1.84 -4.82
C GLU A 127 6.45 0.50 -5.36
N LEU A 128 5.14 0.30 -5.48
CA LEU A 128 4.59 -0.89 -6.12
C LEU A 128 3.30 -0.59 -6.89
N ALA A 129 3.04 -1.44 -7.88
CA ALA A 129 1.81 -1.47 -8.63
C ALA A 129 1.16 -2.86 -8.50
N LEU A 130 -0.11 -2.88 -8.08
CA LEU A 130 -0.93 -4.07 -7.96
C LEU A 130 -2.04 -4.02 -9.01
N PRO A 131 -2.08 -4.97 -9.97
CA PRO A 131 -3.16 -5.01 -10.95
C PRO A 131 -4.50 -5.40 -10.30
N PHE A 132 -5.55 -4.62 -10.57
CA PHE A 132 -6.90 -4.87 -10.05
C PHE A 132 -7.47 -6.23 -10.46
N LYS A 133 -7.17 -6.67 -11.69
CA LYS A 133 -7.60 -7.97 -12.21
C LYS A 133 -7.17 -9.16 -11.32
N ASP A 134 -5.99 -9.06 -10.70
CA ASP A 134 -5.39 -10.16 -9.93
C ASP A 134 -5.94 -10.20 -8.49
N VAL A 135 -6.60 -9.11 -8.06
CA VAL A 135 -7.35 -9.02 -6.80
C VAL A 135 -8.87 -8.84 -7.01
N GLN A 136 -9.34 -9.12 -8.23
CA GLN A 136 -10.76 -9.12 -8.61
C GLN A 136 -11.52 -7.84 -8.20
N LEU A 137 -10.82 -6.70 -8.22
CA LEU A 137 -11.41 -5.40 -7.92
C LEU A 137 -12.13 -4.86 -9.16
N THR A 138 -13.41 -4.49 -8.99
CA THR A 138 -14.27 -3.99 -10.06
C THR A 138 -14.70 -2.55 -9.80
N ALA A 139 -14.85 -1.74 -10.85
CA ALA A 139 -15.20 -0.33 -10.73
C ALA A 139 -16.45 -0.11 -9.86
N GLY A 140 -16.38 0.84 -8.92
CA GLY A 140 -17.45 1.14 -7.98
C GLY A 140 -17.58 0.20 -6.77
N GLN A 141 -16.80 -0.88 -6.72
CA GLN A 141 -16.77 -1.79 -5.56
C GLN A 141 -16.08 -1.14 -4.35
N GLU A 142 -16.63 -1.37 -3.15
CA GLU A 142 -15.93 -1.03 -1.91
C GLU A 142 -14.79 -2.02 -1.65
N PHE A 143 -13.61 -1.49 -1.31
CA PHE A 143 -12.54 -2.28 -0.73
C PHE A 143 -11.93 -1.58 0.47
N ARG A 144 -11.30 -2.37 1.34
CA ARG A 144 -10.65 -1.93 2.57
C ARG A 144 -9.17 -2.27 2.53
N MET A 145 -8.36 -1.32 2.97
CA MET A 145 -6.91 -1.38 2.87
C MET A 145 -6.27 -1.25 4.26
N THR A 146 -5.38 -2.18 4.60
CA THR A 146 -4.55 -2.12 5.82
C THR A 146 -3.11 -2.49 5.48
N ILE A 147 -2.15 -1.71 5.95
CA ILE A 147 -0.72 -2.00 5.85
C ILE A 147 -0.24 -2.40 7.23
N LEU A 148 0.43 -3.53 7.33
CA LEU A 148 1.06 -4.03 8.54
C LEU A 148 2.56 -4.10 8.31
N VAL A 149 3.33 -3.67 9.30
CA VAL A 149 4.77 -3.94 9.35
C VAL A 149 4.99 -4.99 10.42
N ARG A 150 5.73 -6.04 10.07
CA ARG A 150 6.06 -7.14 10.96
C ARG A 150 7.56 -7.30 11.13
N GLU A 151 7.97 -7.60 12.35
CA GLU A 151 9.32 -8.08 12.70
C GLU A 151 9.15 -9.50 13.23
N HIS A 152 9.81 -10.50 12.64
CA HIS A 152 9.66 -11.91 13.06
C HIS A 152 8.20 -12.38 13.22
N ARG A 153 7.31 -11.95 12.31
CA ARG A 153 5.84 -12.17 12.33
C ARG A 153 5.04 -11.36 13.35
N LEU A 154 5.69 -10.70 14.30
CA LEU A 154 5.04 -9.81 15.26
C LEU A 154 4.67 -8.49 14.59
N GLU A 155 3.43 -8.04 14.74
CA GLU A 155 2.99 -6.73 14.24
C GLU A 155 3.66 -5.64 15.08
N VAL A 156 4.51 -4.83 14.44
CA VAL A 156 5.22 -3.71 15.08
C VAL A 156 4.63 -2.36 14.67
N ALA A 157 3.98 -2.28 13.51
CA ALA A 157 3.21 -1.11 13.09
C ALA A 157 2.00 -1.49 12.22
N ARG A 158 0.99 -0.62 12.20
CA ARG A 158 -0.26 -0.76 11.44
C ARG A 158 -0.73 0.59 10.93
N TYR A 159 -1.12 0.63 9.65
CA TYR A 159 -1.61 1.83 8.98
C TYR A 159 -2.86 1.52 8.13
N PRO A 160 -3.97 2.25 8.30
CA PRO A 160 -4.24 3.22 9.38
C PRO A 160 -4.36 2.52 10.74
N GLN A 161 -4.09 3.24 11.83
CA GLN A 161 -3.91 2.64 13.16
C GLN A 161 -5.16 1.94 13.73
N HIS A 162 -6.36 2.47 13.50
CA HIS A 162 -7.58 2.00 14.18
C HIS A 162 -8.50 1.16 13.30
N LYS A 163 -8.74 1.62 12.07
CA LYS A 163 -9.65 0.99 11.12
C LYS A 163 -9.00 0.96 9.74
N PRO A 164 -9.27 -0.07 8.93
CA PRO A 164 -8.86 -0.08 7.54
C PRO A 164 -9.32 1.19 6.82
N ALA A 165 -8.53 1.66 5.86
CA ALA A 165 -8.97 2.72 4.97
C ALA A 165 -9.96 2.14 3.96
N THR A 166 -11.13 2.76 3.81
CA THR A 166 -12.20 2.30 2.92
C THR A 166 -12.29 3.19 1.69
N PHE A 167 -12.33 2.58 0.51
CA PHE A 167 -12.38 3.27 -0.78
C PHE A 167 -13.34 2.58 -1.75
N LEU A 168 -13.69 3.29 -2.83
CA LEU A 168 -14.32 2.72 -4.01
C LEU A 168 -13.27 2.56 -5.10
N VAL A 169 -13.29 1.43 -5.82
CA VAL A 169 -12.46 1.24 -7.01
C VAL A 169 -12.84 2.31 -8.06
N PRO A 170 -11.87 3.05 -8.63
CA PRO A 170 -12.16 4.10 -9.60
C PRO A 170 -12.86 3.52 -10.84
N GLY A 171 -13.89 4.22 -11.31
CA GLY A 171 -14.50 3.96 -12.61
C GLY A 171 -14.02 4.94 -13.68
N PRO A 172 -14.40 4.74 -14.96
CA PRO A 172 -14.05 5.66 -16.05
C PRO A 172 -14.49 7.12 -15.81
N GLU A 173 -15.54 7.33 -15.00
CA GLU A 173 -16.06 8.65 -14.64
C GLU A 173 -15.30 9.33 -13.50
N PHE A 174 -14.28 8.67 -12.91
CA PHE A 174 -13.59 9.15 -11.72
C PHE A 174 -13.10 10.60 -11.84
N GLU A 175 -12.45 10.92 -12.96
CA GLU A 175 -11.99 12.30 -13.19
C GLU A 175 -13.18 13.24 -13.42
N ALA A 176 -14.16 12.85 -14.25
CA ALA A 176 -15.33 13.67 -14.55
C ALA A 176 -16.15 14.05 -13.30
N ASP A 177 -16.25 13.14 -12.32
CA ASP A 177 -16.95 13.37 -11.06
C ASP A 177 -16.21 14.36 -10.13
N LEU A 178 -14.87 14.39 -10.19
CA LEU A 178 -14.04 15.30 -9.39
C LEU A 178 -14.15 16.77 -9.83
N TRP A 179 -14.48 17.04 -11.10
CA TRP A 179 -14.63 18.40 -11.65
C TRP A 179 -16.06 18.97 -11.50
N ARG A 180 -17.02 18.18 -10.98
CA ARG A 180 -18.42 18.61 -10.80
C ARG A 180 -18.69 19.33 -9.47
N VAL A 181 -17.63 19.68 -8.73
CA VAL A 181 -17.70 20.30 -7.40
C VAL A 181 -17.58 21.82 -7.47
#